data_AF-A0A3S1BR58-F1
#
_entry.id   AF-A0A3S1BR58-F1
#
_cell.length_a   1.000
_cell.length_b   1.000
_cell.length_c   1.000
_cell.angle_alpha   90.00
_cell.angle_beta   90.00
_cell.angle_gamma   90.00
#
_symmetry.space_group_name_H-M   'P 1'
#
loop_
_entity.id
_entity.type
_entity.pdbx_description
1 polymer ?
#
loop_
_entity_poly.entity_id
_entity_poly.type
_entity_poly.pdbx_seq_one_letter_code
_entity_poly.pdbx_strand_id
1 'polypeptide(L)'
;ILFLQAVGDSVLQEEVRFAGPTSCFANALETKQPITLEDIPMDRRQEVEKIIRRQVHSLLCVPVCISDSKDLLALACVVNKSNDQEFTESDAEIIRQCFKYTATVLTSTLAFQNERKLKNQTQALLQVARKLFTRLDDLTKLLREIMQEARNLTDAERCSVFLIDKDTDELVAMVFDGITADDKEVQGEIRLPKTQGIAGHVATTGTLLNIRDAYSHPLFYRGIDDSTGFRTRSVLTTQ
;
A
#
# COMPACT_ATOMS: atom_id res chain seq x y z
N ILE A 1 -4.86 -11.54 -9.31
CA ILE A 1 -3.39 -11.30 -9.28
C ILE A 1 -2.77 -12.54 -8.68
N LEU A 2 -1.84 -13.17 -9.38
CA LEU A 2 -1.06 -14.29 -8.83
C LEU A 2 0.24 -13.74 -8.25
N PHE A 3 0.71 -14.35 -7.18
CA PHE A 3 1.97 -14.01 -6.56
C PHE A 3 2.85 -15.25 -6.47
N LEU A 4 4.11 -15.10 -6.89
CA LEU A 4 5.11 -16.15 -6.79
C LEU A 4 5.93 -15.90 -5.53
N GLN A 5 6.00 -16.90 -4.66
CA GLN A 5 6.60 -16.78 -3.33
C GLN A 5 7.82 -17.68 -3.13
N ALA A 6 8.05 -18.66 -4.01
CA ALA A 6 9.22 -19.53 -3.96
C ALA A 6 9.61 -20.08 -5.34
N VAL A 7 10.91 -20.31 -5.53
CA VAL A 7 11.51 -20.97 -6.69
C VAL A 7 12.48 -22.04 -6.18
N GLY A 8 12.15 -23.32 -6.37
CA GLY A 8 12.93 -24.43 -5.79
C GLY A 8 12.98 -24.36 -4.26
N ASP A 9 14.17 -24.50 -3.68
CA ASP A 9 14.39 -24.40 -2.22
C ASP A 9 14.47 -22.96 -1.71
N SER A 10 14.39 -21.97 -2.61
CA SER A 10 14.52 -20.55 -2.27
C SER A 10 13.17 -19.87 -2.19
N VAL A 11 12.81 -19.40 -0.99
CA VAL A 11 11.69 -18.47 -0.80
C VAL A 11 12.13 -17.10 -1.31
N LEU A 12 11.33 -16.48 -2.17
CA LEU A 12 11.63 -15.15 -2.68
C LEU A 12 11.51 -14.11 -1.56
N GLN A 13 12.47 -13.21 -1.47
CA GLN A 13 12.43 -12.09 -0.51
C GLN A 13 11.29 -11.11 -0.82
N GLU A 14 10.85 -11.04 -2.08
CA GLU A 14 9.72 -10.21 -2.53
C GLU A 14 8.74 -11.04 -3.36
N GLU A 15 7.45 -10.90 -3.08
CA GLU A 15 6.37 -11.50 -3.86
C GLU A 15 6.35 -10.90 -5.28
N VAL A 16 6.58 -11.72 -6.30
CA VAL A 16 6.44 -11.27 -7.69
C VAL A 16 4.98 -11.37 -8.10
N ARG A 17 4.35 -10.22 -8.37
CA ARG A 17 2.94 -10.14 -8.78
C ARG A 17 2.82 -9.97 -10.28
N PHE A 18 1.95 -10.75 -10.90
CA PHE A 18 1.63 -10.63 -12.32
C PHE A 18 0.13 -10.71 -12.58
N ALA A 19 -0.28 -10.06 -13.66
CA ALA A 19 -1.66 -10.08 -14.13
C ALA A 19 -1.93 -11.43 -14.81
N GLY A 20 -2.81 -12.24 -14.20
CA GLY A 20 -3.11 -13.60 -14.67
C GLY A 20 -3.41 -13.70 -16.17
N PRO A 21 -4.37 -12.92 -16.72
CA PRO A 21 -4.79 -13.04 -18.12
C PRO A 21 -3.73 -12.66 -19.15
N THR A 22 -2.81 -11.76 -18.78
CA THR A 22 -1.75 -11.28 -19.69
C THR A 22 -0.42 -11.98 -19.45
N SER A 23 -0.32 -12.88 -18.46
CA SER A 23 0.93 -13.56 -18.12
C SER A 23 1.29 -14.67 -19.10
N CYS A 24 2.56 -15.08 -19.11
CA CYS A 24 3.04 -16.29 -19.79
C CYS A 24 2.35 -17.58 -19.30
N PHE A 25 1.66 -17.55 -18.16
CA PHE A 25 0.93 -18.68 -17.58
C PHE A 25 -0.58 -18.64 -17.84
N ALA A 26 -1.08 -17.66 -18.61
CA ALA A 26 -2.52 -17.46 -18.83
C ALA A 26 -3.26 -18.73 -19.26
N ASN A 27 -2.64 -19.51 -20.16
CA ASN A 27 -3.23 -20.75 -20.66
C ASN A 27 -3.46 -21.79 -19.54
N ALA A 28 -2.52 -21.94 -18.60
CA ALA A 28 -2.69 -22.82 -17.44
C ALA A 28 -3.79 -22.34 -16.49
N LEU A 29 -4.01 -21.02 -16.40
CA LEU A 29 -5.03 -20.44 -15.54
C LEU A 29 -6.44 -20.65 -16.09
N GLU A 30 -6.59 -20.51 -17.41
CA GLU A 30 -7.87 -20.68 -18.10
C GLU A 30 -8.26 -22.15 -18.22
N THR A 31 -7.34 -22.99 -18.71
CA THR A 31 -7.61 -24.41 -18.95
C THR A 31 -7.58 -25.25 -17.69
N LYS A 32 -6.90 -24.77 -16.62
CA LYS A 32 -6.59 -25.53 -15.41
C LYS A 32 -5.87 -26.84 -15.70
N GLN A 33 -5.12 -26.89 -16.80
CA GLN A 33 -4.26 -28.00 -17.19
C GLN A 33 -2.78 -27.66 -16.95
N PRO A 34 -1.93 -28.67 -16.70
CA PRO A 34 -0.49 -28.48 -16.67
C PRO A 34 0.01 -27.92 -18.00
N ILE A 35 0.98 -27.02 -17.95
CA ILE A 35 1.68 -26.52 -19.14
C ILE A 35 3.18 -26.73 -18.99
N THR A 36 3.83 -26.95 -20.11
CA THR A 36 5.28 -27.12 -20.23
C THR A 36 5.92 -25.88 -20.85
N LEU A 37 7.25 -25.87 -20.98
CA LEU A 37 7.97 -24.80 -21.65
C LEU A 37 7.57 -24.64 -23.13
N GLU A 38 7.14 -25.73 -23.77
CA GLU A 38 6.73 -25.75 -25.18
C GLU A 38 5.42 -25.00 -25.40
N ASP A 39 4.51 -25.06 -24.43
CA ASP A 39 3.22 -24.38 -24.46
C ASP A 39 3.34 -22.85 -24.26
N ILE A 40 4.52 -22.37 -23.86
CA ILE A 40 4.78 -20.94 -23.65
C ILE A 40 5.37 -20.32 -24.94
N PRO A 41 4.72 -19.26 -25.48
CA PRO A 41 5.22 -18.52 -26.63
C PRO A 41 6.65 -18.03 -26.45
N MET A 42 7.47 -18.14 -27.52
CA MET A 42 8.91 -17.82 -27.49
C MET A 42 9.20 -16.38 -27.04
N ASP A 43 8.37 -15.42 -27.44
CA ASP A 43 8.44 -14.01 -27.05
C ASP A 43 8.25 -13.80 -25.54
N ARG A 44 7.55 -14.71 -24.87
CA ARG A 44 7.27 -14.65 -23.42
C ARG A 44 8.22 -15.49 -22.57
N ARG A 45 9.07 -16.33 -23.17
CA ARG A 45 10.05 -17.13 -22.40
C ARG A 45 11.04 -16.27 -21.63
N GLN A 46 11.41 -15.10 -22.17
CA GLN A 46 12.25 -14.13 -21.44
C GLN A 46 11.57 -13.59 -20.17
N GLU A 47 10.24 -13.51 -20.12
CA GLU A 47 9.53 -13.09 -18.91
C GLU A 47 9.65 -14.14 -17.81
N VAL A 48 9.54 -15.43 -18.18
CA VAL A 48 9.72 -16.56 -17.25
C VAL A 48 11.13 -16.54 -16.66
N GLU A 49 12.17 -16.38 -17.49
CA GLU A 49 13.56 -16.32 -17.03
C GLU A 49 13.82 -15.12 -16.11
N LYS A 50 13.19 -13.97 -16.37
CA LYS A 50 13.28 -12.79 -15.49
C LYS A 50 12.63 -13.05 -14.13
N ILE A 51 11.47 -13.69 -14.11
CA ILE A 51 10.76 -14.02 -12.86
C ILE A 51 11.56 -15.04 -12.04
N ILE A 52 12.09 -16.07 -12.70
CA ILE A 52 12.83 -17.17 -12.08
C ILE A 52 14.29 -16.78 -11.77
N ARG A 53 14.77 -15.67 -12.35
CA ARG A 53 16.13 -15.12 -12.23
C ARG A 53 17.23 -16.11 -12.64
N ARG A 54 16.91 -17.06 -13.50
CA ARG A 54 17.83 -18.09 -14.04
C ARG A 54 17.40 -18.47 -15.45
N GLN A 55 18.33 -19.03 -16.23
CA GLN A 55 18.00 -19.69 -17.50
C GLN A 55 17.13 -20.92 -17.26
N VAL A 56 16.13 -21.08 -18.12
CA VAL A 56 15.12 -22.14 -18.01
C VAL A 56 15.18 -23.01 -19.27
N HIS A 57 15.66 -24.23 -19.11
CA HIS A 57 15.76 -25.22 -20.21
C HIS A 57 14.57 -26.19 -20.21
N SER A 58 13.98 -26.44 -19.04
CA SER A 58 12.73 -27.18 -18.88
C SER A 58 11.85 -26.53 -17.81
N LEU A 59 10.54 -26.57 -18.01
CA LEU A 59 9.54 -26.00 -17.11
C LEU A 59 8.31 -26.90 -17.11
N LEU A 60 7.73 -27.11 -15.93
CA LEU A 60 6.39 -27.64 -15.74
C LEU A 60 5.66 -26.75 -14.75
N CYS A 61 4.51 -26.22 -15.16
CA CYS A 61 3.63 -25.44 -14.31
C CYS A 61 2.30 -26.16 -14.14
N VAL A 62 1.95 -26.46 -12.90
CA VAL A 62 0.75 -27.21 -12.51
C VAL A 62 -0.19 -26.27 -11.77
N PRO A 63 -1.41 -26.03 -12.30
CA PRO A 63 -2.42 -25.26 -11.59
C PRO A 63 -2.97 -26.11 -10.42
N VAL A 64 -2.93 -25.53 -9.23
CA VAL A 64 -3.44 -26.14 -8.00
C VAL A 64 -4.78 -25.51 -7.68
N CYS A 65 -5.84 -26.31 -7.69
CA CYS A 65 -7.19 -25.87 -7.36
C CYS A 65 -7.61 -26.34 -5.97
N ILE A 66 -8.47 -25.57 -5.32
CA ILE A 66 -9.16 -25.99 -4.10
C ILE A 66 -10.14 -27.11 -4.48
N SER A 67 -10.11 -28.20 -3.71
CA SER A 67 -10.88 -29.42 -4.01
C SER A 67 -12.38 -29.20 -4.18
N ASP A 68 -12.94 -28.23 -3.43
CA ASP A 68 -14.40 -28.05 -3.34
C ASP A 68 -14.94 -26.96 -4.28
N SER A 69 -14.19 -25.88 -4.53
CA SER A 69 -14.70 -24.74 -5.31
C SER A 69 -14.22 -24.70 -6.76
N LYS A 70 -13.28 -25.57 -7.16
CA LYS A 70 -12.51 -25.46 -8.40
C LYS A 70 -11.77 -24.12 -8.56
N ASP A 71 -11.73 -23.27 -7.54
CA ASP A 71 -10.96 -22.03 -7.61
C ASP A 71 -9.47 -22.35 -7.57
N LEU A 72 -8.71 -21.56 -8.32
CA LEU A 72 -7.27 -21.70 -8.36
C LEU A 72 -6.67 -21.18 -7.05
N LEU A 73 -6.00 -22.06 -6.32
CA LEU A 73 -5.27 -21.73 -5.09
C LEU A 73 -3.88 -21.19 -5.42
N ALA A 74 -3.15 -21.89 -6.29
CA ALA A 74 -1.77 -21.59 -6.61
C ALA A 74 -1.37 -22.12 -7.99
N LEU A 75 -0.25 -21.64 -8.50
CA LEU A 75 0.40 -22.18 -9.69
C LEU A 75 1.77 -22.71 -9.27
N ALA A 76 1.93 -24.03 -9.23
CA ALA A 76 3.16 -24.68 -8.82
C ALA A 76 4.06 -24.88 -10.05
N CYS A 77 5.18 -24.17 -10.12
CA CYS A 77 6.14 -24.31 -11.21
C CYS A 77 7.44 -24.95 -10.74
N VAL A 78 7.89 -25.95 -11.49
CA VAL A 78 9.20 -26.58 -11.36
C VAL A 78 10.00 -26.33 -12.63
N VAL A 79 11.30 -26.08 -12.49
CA VAL A 79 12.20 -25.78 -13.59
C VAL A 79 13.45 -26.65 -13.57
N ASN A 80 14.07 -26.82 -14.73
CA ASN A 80 15.38 -27.44 -14.92
C ASN A 80 15.48 -28.82 -14.27
N LYS A 81 14.78 -29.79 -14.85
CA LYS A 81 14.84 -31.19 -14.44
C LYS A 81 16.30 -31.70 -14.46
N SER A 82 16.75 -32.27 -13.34
CA SER A 82 18.17 -32.61 -13.11
C SER A 82 18.75 -33.69 -14.02
N ASN A 83 17.89 -34.45 -14.72
CA ASN A 83 18.29 -35.53 -15.61
C ASN A 83 18.34 -35.13 -17.10
N ASP A 84 18.27 -33.82 -17.40
CA ASP A 84 18.22 -33.27 -18.76
C ASP A 84 17.06 -33.80 -19.63
N GLN A 85 16.05 -34.42 -19.00
CA GLN A 85 14.82 -34.84 -19.67
C GLN A 85 13.72 -33.80 -19.49
N GLU A 86 12.69 -33.91 -20.33
CA GLU A 86 11.46 -33.14 -20.17
C GLU A 86 10.65 -33.61 -18.96
N PHE A 87 9.81 -32.72 -18.46
CA PHE A 87 8.82 -33.06 -17.46
C PHE A 87 7.70 -33.89 -18.09
N THR A 88 7.23 -34.87 -17.35
CA THR A 88 6.23 -35.84 -17.79
C THR A 88 4.91 -35.63 -17.05
N GLU A 89 3.84 -36.23 -17.55
CA GLU A 89 2.54 -36.23 -16.86
C GLU A 89 2.62 -36.85 -15.46
N SER A 90 3.52 -37.82 -15.26
CA SER A 90 3.78 -38.40 -13.95
C SER A 90 4.34 -37.36 -12.96
N ASP A 91 5.17 -36.43 -13.42
CA ASP A 91 5.71 -35.35 -12.58
C ASP A 91 4.58 -34.39 -12.18
N ALA A 92 3.67 -34.08 -13.11
CA ALA A 92 2.50 -33.24 -12.84
C ALA A 92 1.57 -33.88 -11.80
N GLU A 93 1.33 -35.19 -11.90
CA GLU A 93 0.47 -35.91 -10.95
C GLU A 93 1.05 -35.96 -9.55
N ILE A 94 2.38 -36.12 -9.40
CA ILE A 94 3.06 -36.05 -8.09
C ILE A 94 2.83 -34.68 -7.44
N ILE A 95 2.98 -33.60 -8.20
CA ILE A 95 2.74 -32.23 -7.71
C ILE A 95 1.28 -32.08 -7.29
N ARG A 96 0.32 -32.53 -8.11
CA ARG A 96 -1.11 -32.48 -7.78
C ARG A 96 -1.43 -33.23 -6.49
N GLN A 97 -0.87 -34.42 -6.30
CA GLN A 97 -1.07 -35.21 -5.08
C GLN A 97 -0.46 -34.55 -3.85
N CYS A 98 0.74 -33.97 -3.97
CA CYS A 98 1.36 -33.21 -2.88
C CYS A 98 0.45 -32.05 -2.43
N PHE A 99 -0.06 -31.28 -3.39
CA PHE A 99 -0.98 -30.18 -3.09
C PHE A 99 -2.35 -30.65 -2.60
N LYS A 100 -2.82 -31.84 -2.99
CA LYS A 100 -4.08 -32.39 -2.46
C LYS A 100 -4.07 -32.50 -0.93
N TYR A 101 -2.94 -32.84 -0.33
CA TYR A 101 -2.81 -32.97 1.13
C TYR A 101 -2.35 -31.68 1.82
N THR A 102 -1.60 -30.82 1.13
CA THR A 102 -1.01 -29.60 1.72
C THR A 102 -1.84 -28.35 1.47
N ALA A 103 -2.75 -28.34 0.48
CA ALA A 103 -3.56 -27.18 0.12
C ALA A 103 -4.39 -26.64 1.29
N THR A 104 -4.96 -27.51 2.12
CA THR A 104 -5.73 -27.09 3.30
C THR A 104 -4.84 -26.32 4.28
N VAL A 105 -3.67 -26.87 4.61
CA VAL A 105 -2.71 -26.22 5.52
C VAL A 105 -2.22 -24.90 4.94
N LEU A 106 -1.92 -24.87 3.64
CA LEU A 106 -1.50 -23.66 2.93
C LEU A 106 -2.59 -22.57 2.99
N THR A 107 -3.83 -22.94 2.68
CA THR A 107 -4.99 -22.02 2.68
C THR A 107 -5.22 -21.45 4.07
N SER A 108 -5.25 -22.30 5.10
CA SER A 108 -5.40 -21.85 6.48
C SER A 108 -4.25 -20.96 6.95
N THR A 109 -3.01 -21.27 6.55
CA THR A 109 -1.83 -20.47 6.91
C THR A 109 -1.89 -19.09 6.26
N LEU A 110 -2.22 -19.01 4.96
CA LEU A 110 -2.36 -17.75 4.24
C LEU A 110 -3.52 -16.91 4.79
N ALA A 111 -4.66 -17.52 5.08
CA ALA A 111 -5.79 -16.85 5.72
C ALA A 111 -5.40 -16.27 7.08
N PHE A 112 -4.73 -17.08 7.93
CA PHE A 112 -4.26 -16.64 9.24
C PHE A 112 -3.24 -15.50 9.16
N GLN A 113 -2.32 -15.53 8.19
CA GLN A 113 -1.35 -14.44 7.98
C GLN A 113 -2.04 -13.13 7.57
N ASN A 114 -3.02 -13.20 6.66
CA ASN A 114 -3.79 -12.04 6.23
C ASN A 114 -4.62 -11.45 7.37
N GLU A 115 -5.33 -12.29 8.12
CA GLU A 115 -6.08 -11.86 9.31
C GLU A 115 -5.16 -11.22 10.35
N ARG A 116 -3.99 -11.81 10.61
CA ARG A 116 -3.03 -11.26 11.57
C ARG A 116 -2.49 -9.91 11.12
N LYS A 117 -2.18 -9.75 9.82
CA LYS A 117 -1.74 -8.47 9.25
C LYS A 117 -2.81 -7.39 9.41
N LEU A 118 -4.05 -7.71 9.05
CA LEU A 118 -5.18 -6.78 9.18
C LEU A 118 -5.43 -6.43 10.66
N LYS A 119 -5.42 -7.42 11.55
CA LYS A 119 -5.55 -7.21 13.00
C LYS A 119 -4.45 -6.29 13.54
N ASN A 120 -3.20 -6.48 13.12
CA ASN A 120 -2.09 -5.63 13.55
C ASN A 120 -2.28 -4.17 13.08
N GLN A 121 -2.74 -3.96 11.84
CA GLN A 121 -3.05 -2.63 11.31
C GLN A 121 -4.19 -1.97 12.09
N THR A 122 -5.29 -2.69 12.33
CA THR A 122 -6.43 -2.19 13.13
C THR A 122 -6.01 -1.89 14.57
N GLN A 123 -5.16 -2.73 15.17
CA GLN A 123 -4.67 -2.51 16.52
C GLN A 123 -3.75 -1.29 16.62
N ALA A 124 -2.90 -1.05 15.62
CA ALA A 124 -2.09 0.16 15.54
C ALA A 124 -2.98 1.41 15.46
N LEU A 125 -4.01 1.40 14.61
CA LEU A 125 -4.99 2.49 14.51
C LEU A 125 -5.74 2.72 15.84
N LEU A 126 -6.19 1.64 16.49
CA LEU A 126 -6.86 1.73 17.78
C LEU A 126 -5.91 2.23 18.87
N GLN A 127 -4.63 1.87 18.83
CA GLN A 127 -3.63 2.38 19.76
C GLN A 127 -3.40 3.88 19.57
N VAL A 128 -3.34 4.36 18.32
CA VAL A 128 -3.34 5.79 18.02
C VAL A 128 -4.59 6.42 18.63
N ALA A 129 -5.80 5.95 18.27
CA ALA A 129 -7.05 6.48 18.80
C ALA A 129 -7.11 6.47 20.34
N ARG A 130 -6.60 5.43 21.01
CA ARG A 130 -6.54 5.38 22.47
C ARG A 130 -5.55 6.37 23.07
N LYS A 131 -4.38 6.55 22.47
CA LYS A 131 -3.45 7.63 22.85
C LYS A 131 -4.11 8.99 22.67
N LEU A 132 -4.97 9.12 21.66
CA LEU A 132 -5.74 10.32 21.42
C LEU A 132 -6.75 10.57 22.56
N PHE A 133 -7.56 9.58 22.92
CA PHE A 133 -8.58 9.73 23.97
C PHE A 133 -8.03 9.79 25.40
N THR A 134 -6.84 9.22 25.67
CA THR A 134 -6.23 9.24 27.01
C THR A 134 -5.51 10.55 27.36
N ARG A 135 -5.41 11.49 26.40
CA ARG A 135 -4.78 12.81 26.57
C ARG A 135 -5.79 13.96 26.48
N LEU A 136 -7.06 13.70 26.81
CA LEU A 136 -8.15 14.68 26.75
C LEU A 136 -7.96 15.92 27.64
N ASP A 137 -6.94 15.96 28.51
CA ASP A 137 -6.61 17.16 29.28
C ASP A 137 -5.83 18.22 28.45
N ASP A 138 -5.40 17.91 27.22
CA ASP A 138 -4.66 18.85 26.36
C ASP A 138 -4.90 18.57 24.86
N LEU A 139 -5.98 19.16 24.32
CA LEU A 139 -6.35 19.13 22.90
C LEU A 139 -5.19 19.57 21.98
N THR A 140 -4.33 20.47 22.44
CA THR A 140 -3.20 20.99 21.68
C THR A 140 -2.12 19.91 21.51
N LYS A 141 -1.77 19.19 22.59
CA LYS A 141 -0.87 18.01 22.51
C LYS A 141 -1.44 16.90 21.66
N LEU A 142 -2.75 16.70 21.74
CA LEU A 142 -3.46 15.69 20.98
C LEU A 142 -3.30 15.91 19.47
N LEU A 143 -3.67 17.11 19.02
CA LEU A 143 -3.56 17.51 17.63
C LEU A 143 -2.12 17.41 17.13
N ARG A 144 -1.13 17.77 17.97
CA ARG A 144 0.29 17.65 17.61
C ARG A 144 0.67 16.23 17.21
N GLU A 145 0.27 15.23 18.00
CA GLU A 145 0.60 13.82 17.70
C GLU A 145 -0.07 13.32 16.43
N ILE A 146 -1.34 13.66 16.22
CA ILE A 146 -2.06 13.30 14.99
C ILE A 146 -1.34 13.88 13.77
N MET A 147 -0.99 15.16 13.84
CA MET A 147 -0.39 15.87 12.73
C MET A 147 1.03 15.39 12.43
N GLN A 148 1.79 15.00 13.46
CA GLN A 148 3.11 14.39 13.29
C GLN A 148 3.02 13.01 12.62
N GLU A 149 2.06 12.17 13.03
CA GLU A 149 1.87 10.86 12.40
C GLU A 149 1.38 10.98 10.95
N ALA A 150 0.43 11.89 10.70
CA ALA A 150 -0.06 12.17 9.34
C ALA A 150 1.06 12.68 8.42
N ARG A 151 1.95 13.54 8.94
CA ARG A 151 3.15 14.01 8.22
C ARG A 151 4.04 12.82 7.81
N ASN A 152 4.34 11.94 8.76
CA ASN A 152 5.20 10.77 8.53
C ASN A 152 4.58 9.80 7.51
N LEU A 153 3.28 9.52 7.62
CA LEU A 153 2.57 8.60 6.71
C LEU A 153 2.45 9.12 5.27
N THR A 154 2.55 10.44 5.08
CA THR A 154 2.40 11.10 3.77
C THR A 154 3.72 11.59 3.20
N ASP A 155 4.84 11.35 3.89
CA ASP A 155 6.17 11.90 3.55
C ASP A 155 6.16 13.43 3.34
N ALA A 156 5.31 14.15 4.09
CA ALA A 156 5.13 15.58 3.94
C ALA A 156 6.20 16.39 4.69
N GLU A 157 6.58 17.54 4.14
CA GLU A 157 7.52 18.47 4.79
C GLU A 157 6.88 19.22 5.96
N ARG A 158 5.57 19.50 5.90
CA ARG A 158 4.80 20.16 6.95
C ARG A 158 3.38 19.63 7.01
N CYS A 159 2.78 19.66 8.19
CA CYS A 159 1.38 19.30 8.41
C CYS A 159 0.80 20.25 9.48
N SER A 160 -0.32 20.91 9.16
CA SER A 160 -0.93 21.93 10.02
C SER A 160 -2.45 21.73 10.11
N VAL A 161 -3.02 21.99 11.29
CA VAL A 161 -4.46 21.85 11.53
C VAL A 161 -5.04 23.18 12.01
N PHE A 162 -6.14 23.57 11.39
CA PHE A 162 -6.85 24.80 11.70
C PHE A 162 -8.20 24.45 12.33
N LEU A 163 -8.50 25.05 13.49
CA LEU A 163 -9.82 25.00 14.09
C LEU A 163 -10.62 26.24 13.71
N ILE A 164 -11.92 26.07 13.51
CA ILE A 164 -12.83 27.18 13.24
C ILE A 164 -13.26 27.78 14.58
N ASP A 165 -12.88 29.03 14.81
CA ASP A 165 -13.45 29.87 15.86
C ASP A 165 -14.81 30.41 15.36
N LYS A 166 -15.89 29.97 16.00
CA LYS A 166 -17.27 30.33 15.59
C LYS A 166 -17.67 31.73 16.00
N ASP A 167 -16.99 32.31 17.00
CA ASP A 167 -17.33 33.63 17.52
C ASP A 167 -16.72 34.72 16.64
N THR A 168 -15.55 34.45 16.04
CA THR A 168 -14.82 35.38 15.17
C THR A 168 -14.90 35.03 13.68
N ASP A 169 -15.40 33.84 13.32
CA ASP A 169 -15.39 33.26 11.96
C ASP A 169 -13.98 33.21 11.35
N GLU A 170 -13.01 32.84 12.19
CA GLU A 170 -11.61 32.70 11.83
C GLU A 170 -11.13 31.24 11.94
N LEU A 171 -10.10 30.93 11.16
CA LEU A 171 -9.30 29.73 11.25
C LEU A 171 -8.09 29.98 12.14
N VAL A 172 -8.03 29.24 13.25
CA VAL A 172 -6.95 29.30 14.23
C VAL A 172 -6.05 28.08 14.06
N ALA A 173 -4.78 28.29 13.73
CA ALA A 173 -3.82 27.19 13.60
C ALA A 173 -3.41 26.68 14.98
N MET A 174 -3.83 25.46 15.34
CA MET A 174 -3.49 24.85 16.64
C MET A 174 -2.13 24.15 16.62
N VAL A 175 -1.75 23.65 15.45
CA VAL A 175 -0.44 23.04 15.20
C VAL A 175 0.09 23.61 13.90
N PHE A 176 1.28 24.19 13.96
CA PHE A 176 1.99 24.69 12.78
C PHE A 176 3.40 24.11 12.79
N ASP A 177 3.75 23.37 11.73
CA ASP A 177 5.07 22.73 11.57
C ASP A 177 5.45 21.73 12.69
N GLY A 178 4.47 21.11 13.35
CA GLY A 178 4.71 20.17 14.47
C GLY A 178 5.05 20.85 15.81
N ILE A 179 5.03 22.19 15.84
CA ILE A 179 5.21 23.03 17.03
C ILE A 179 3.83 23.58 17.42
N THR A 180 3.53 23.71 18.71
CA THR A 180 2.23 24.26 19.15
C THR A 180 2.33 25.71 19.54
N ALA A 181 1.19 26.41 19.55
CA ALA A 181 1.07 27.76 20.08
C ALA A 181 1.58 27.94 21.53
N ASP A 182 1.63 26.87 22.33
CA ASP A 182 2.13 26.89 23.73
C ASP A 182 3.67 26.76 23.87
N ASP A 183 4.38 26.44 22.79
CA ASP A 183 5.84 26.38 22.84
C ASP A 183 6.38 27.82 22.75
N LYS A 184 7.15 28.25 23.76
CA LYS A 184 7.70 29.61 23.92
C LYS A 184 8.54 30.14 22.73
N GLU A 185 8.77 29.32 21.72
CA GLU A 185 9.50 29.64 20.48
C GLU A 185 8.57 30.03 19.31
N VAL A 186 7.25 29.83 19.40
CA VAL A 186 6.30 30.28 18.38
C VAL A 186 5.87 31.72 18.66
N GLN A 187 6.31 32.64 17.80
CA GLN A 187 5.76 33.99 17.74
C GLN A 187 4.32 33.95 17.23
N GLY A 188 3.36 33.80 18.15
CA GLY A 188 1.96 34.12 17.94
C GLY A 188 1.08 33.03 17.34
N GLU A 189 -0.19 33.06 17.73
CA GLU A 189 -1.28 32.26 17.19
C GLU A 189 -1.54 32.68 15.72
N ILE A 190 -1.41 31.76 14.76
CA ILE A 190 -1.72 32.06 13.35
C ILE A 190 -3.24 32.04 13.17
N ARG A 191 -3.80 33.22 12.87
CA ARG A 191 -5.23 33.41 12.60
C ARG A 191 -5.44 33.87 11.16
N LEU A 192 -6.43 33.29 10.50
CA LEU A 192 -6.82 33.61 9.14
C LEU A 192 -8.35 33.74 9.09
N PRO A 193 -8.93 34.70 8.36
CA PRO A 193 -10.36 34.68 8.05
C PRO A 193 -10.76 33.32 7.45
N LYS A 194 -11.93 32.79 7.83
CA LYS A 194 -12.41 31.47 7.35
C LYS A 194 -12.63 31.40 5.85
N THR A 195 -12.73 32.51 5.16
CA THR A 195 -12.86 32.57 3.69
C THR A 195 -11.53 32.73 2.97
N GLN A 196 -10.42 32.89 3.70
CA GLN A 196 -9.11 33.23 3.14
C GLN A 196 -8.24 32.00 2.90
N GLY A 197 -7.56 32.00 1.75
CA GLY A 197 -6.61 30.96 1.41
C GLY A 197 -7.24 29.62 1.03
N ILE A 198 -6.40 28.63 0.78
CA ILE A 198 -6.81 27.25 0.48
C ILE A 198 -7.52 26.63 1.67
N ALA A 199 -7.00 26.84 2.89
CA ALA A 199 -7.62 26.36 4.12
C ALA A 199 -9.04 26.91 4.29
N GLY A 200 -9.23 28.21 4.05
CA GLY A 200 -10.56 28.82 4.12
C GLY A 200 -11.53 28.29 3.07
N HIS A 201 -11.06 28.09 1.83
CA HIS A 201 -11.89 27.50 0.79
C HIS A 201 -12.36 26.08 1.13
N VAL A 202 -11.47 25.22 1.63
CA VAL A 202 -11.84 23.86 2.04
C VAL A 202 -12.76 23.89 3.26
N ALA A 203 -12.49 24.76 4.23
CA ALA A 203 -13.34 24.92 5.42
C ALA A 203 -14.77 25.38 5.11
N THR A 204 -14.97 26.14 4.01
CA THR A 204 -16.29 26.64 3.59
C THR A 204 -17.00 25.71 2.63
N THR A 205 -16.29 25.05 1.73
CA THR A 205 -16.89 24.20 0.68
C THR A 205 -16.93 22.71 1.04
N GLY A 206 -16.13 22.27 2.01
CA GLY A 206 -15.91 20.85 2.34
C GLY A 206 -15.27 20.04 1.21
N THR A 207 -14.80 20.70 0.15
CA THR A 207 -14.21 20.03 -1.01
C THR A 207 -12.71 19.93 -0.84
N LEU A 208 -12.19 18.70 -0.83
CA LEU A 208 -10.75 18.44 -0.76
C LEU A 208 -10.02 19.08 -1.94
N LEU A 209 -8.86 19.68 -1.67
CA LEU A 209 -7.98 20.24 -2.69
C LEU A 209 -6.59 19.63 -2.62
N ASN A 210 -6.10 19.13 -3.76
CA ASN A 210 -4.74 18.64 -3.94
C ASN A 210 -4.04 19.50 -5.00
N ILE A 211 -3.22 20.45 -4.55
CA ILE A 211 -2.61 21.48 -5.37
C ILE A 211 -1.12 21.19 -5.51
N ARG A 212 -0.65 21.05 -6.75
CA ARG A 212 0.75 20.71 -7.07
C ARG A 212 1.69 21.92 -7.07
N ASP A 213 1.17 23.10 -7.41
CA ASP A 213 1.90 24.37 -7.37
C ASP A 213 1.04 25.40 -6.65
N ALA A 214 1.35 25.61 -5.37
CA ALA A 214 0.62 26.53 -4.51
C ALA A 214 0.76 27.98 -5.00
N TYR A 215 1.95 28.44 -5.42
CA TYR A 215 2.19 29.84 -5.78
C TYR A 215 1.47 30.27 -7.06
N SER A 216 1.16 29.31 -7.93
CA SER A 216 0.34 29.51 -9.14
C SER A 216 -1.17 29.48 -8.88
N HIS A 217 -1.60 28.96 -7.72
CA HIS A 217 -3.01 28.71 -7.45
C HIS A 217 -3.74 30.00 -6.99
N PRO A 218 -4.90 30.37 -7.58
CA PRO A 218 -5.60 31.62 -7.26
C PRO A 218 -6.01 31.76 -5.78
N LEU A 219 -6.25 30.64 -5.12
CA LEU A 219 -6.66 30.59 -3.71
C LEU A 219 -5.48 30.59 -2.73
N PHE A 220 -4.22 30.59 -3.19
CA PHE A 220 -3.08 30.52 -2.29
C PHE A 220 -2.80 31.86 -1.61
N TYR A 221 -2.76 31.84 -0.28
CA TYR A 221 -2.42 33.01 0.52
C TYR A 221 -0.95 32.96 0.96
N ARG A 222 -0.16 33.93 0.47
CA ARG A 222 1.30 33.98 0.70
C ARG A 222 1.72 34.53 2.05
N GLY A 223 0.84 35.25 2.75
CA GLY A 223 1.22 35.96 3.98
C GLY A 223 1.76 35.05 5.10
N ILE A 224 1.44 33.75 5.09
CA ILE A 224 2.00 32.76 6.02
C ILE A 224 3.41 32.33 5.63
N ASP A 225 3.68 32.13 4.35
CA ASP A 225 5.02 31.84 3.83
C ASP A 225 5.95 33.05 4.09
N ASP A 226 5.46 34.26 3.82
CA ASP A 226 6.21 35.51 4.00
C ASP A 226 6.58 35.75 5.47
N SER A 227 5.71 35.39 6.42
CA SER A 227 5.97 35.56 7.85
C SER A 227 6.86 34.46 8.44
N THR A 228 6.78 33.24 7.90
CA THR A 228 7.50 32.07 8.44
C THR A 228 8.81 31.78 7.72
N GLY A 229 9.06 32.42 6.57
CA GLY A 229 10.21 32.16 5.70
C GLY A 229 10.14 30.80 4.99
N PHE A 230 9.04 30.08 5.13
CA PHE A 230 8.82 28.80 4.45
C PHE A 230 8.24 29.02 3.06
N ARG A 231 8.53 28.08 2.14
CA ARG A 231 7.98 28.12 0.79
C ARG A 231 7.12 26.90 0.49
N THR A 232 5.81 27.09 0.48
CA THR A 232 4.84 26.06 0.15
C THR A 232 4.89 25.76 -1.35
N ARG A 233 5.33 24.55 -1.71
CA ARG A 233 5.41 24.08 -3.11
C ARG A 233 4.10 23.44 -3.57
N SER A 234 3.64 22.46 -2.81
CA SER A 234 2.39 21.73 -3.03
C SER A 234 1.63 21.62 -1.72
N VAL A 235 0.31 21.48 -1.78
CA VAL A 235 -0.53 21.38 -0.59
C VAL A 235 -1.71 20.45 -0.84
N LEU A 236 -1.97 19.59 0.14
CA LEU A 236 -3.17 18.78 0.25
C LEU A 236 -3.97 19.29 1.44
N THR A 237 -5.23 19.64 1.22
CA THR A 237 -6.11 20.18 2.27
C THR A 237 -7.45 19.47 2.24
N THR A 238 -7.89 19.01 3.42
CA THR A 238 -9.17 18.33 3.65
C THR A 238 -9.86 18.94 4.87
N GLN A 239 -11.20 18.86 4.88
CA GLN A 239 -12.03 19.12 6.07
C GLN A 239 -11.99 17.91 7.01
#